data_AF-A0A520DSB2-F1
#
_entry.id   AF-A0A520DSB2-F1
#
_cell.length_a   1.000
_cell.length_b   1.000
_cell.length_c   1.000
_cell.angle_alpha   90.00
_cell.angle_beta   90.00
_cell.angle_gamma   90.00
#
_symmetry.space_group_name_H-M   'P 1'
#
loop_
_entity.id
_entity.type
_entity.pdbx_description
1 polymer ?
#
loop_
_entity_poly.entity_id
_entity_poly.type
_entity_poly.pdbx_seq_one_letter_code
_entity_poly.pdbx_strand_id
1 'polypeptide(L)'
;MRLKNLSLIVLIAIAFTACKPKDSFTIDGTFQNPGTEKKVFLYGMQSSQMVAIDSTNLSEKGEFKFIRKTPSVDFFRVSIGNHEFMLIAKNGDEIKLEADLADKTMAYKISGANEVEKLSELNTIRNNFAKQVEKLQADFENKVATQPQNRATILEEMKPQYESYIKQLNTQILKFAADNKGTLASFYAMNTLSPQEFEAELVKFADEVKDEIKGNATVDTFVKQMALLKTVQVGQVAPSFTVSTADGKPVSLSDYKGKYVLVDFWASWCQPCRQENPNVVKVYNKYKTKNFDILGISLDTDKAAWLGAIKA
;
A
#
# COMPACT_ATOMS: atom_id res chain seq x y z
N MET A 1 -72.23 -30.72 -32.10
CA MET A 1 -72.09 -30.38 -30.66
C MET A 1 -70.66 -30.75 -30.25
N ARG A 2 -69.89 -29.79 -29.73
CA ARG A 2 -68.42 -29.78 -29.68
C ARG A 2 -67.82 -30.83 -28.73
N LEU A 3 -66.88 -31.65 -29.21
CA LEU A 3 -65.89 -32.34 -28.37
C LEU A 3 -64.94 -31.28 -27.77
N LYS A 4 -64.78 -31.27 -26.45
CA LYS A 4 -63.78 -30.45 -25.76
C LYS A 4 -62.49 -31.26 -25.61
N ASN A 5 -61.46 -30.78 -26.28
CA ASN A 5 -60.12 -31.36 -26.32
C ASN A 5 -59.40 -31.22 -24.99
N LEU A 6 -58.79 -32.34 -24.62
CA LEU A 6 -57.65 -32.51 -23.72
C LEU A 6 -56.47 -31.68 -24.24
N SER A 7 -55.81 -30.88 -23.39
CA SER A 7 -54.43 -30.43 -23.58
C SER A 7 -53.85 -30.00 -22.24
N LEU A 8 -53.10 -30.91 -21.62
CA LEU A 8 -52.25 -30.67 -20.46
C LEU A 8 -50.93 -30.08 -20.98
N ILE A 9 -50.73 -28.77 -20.84
CA ILE A 9 -49.45 -28.12 -21.19
C ILE A 9 -48.52 -28.29 -19.99
N VAL A 10 -47.55 -29.20 -20.10
CA VAL A 10 -46.43 -29.31 -19.17
C VAL A 10 -45.38 -28.27 -19.58
N LEU A 11 -45.27 -27.19 -18.80
CA LEU A 11 -44.24 -26.18 -18.96
C LEU A 11 -42.93 -26.74 -18.39
N ILE A 12 -42.05 -27.27 -19.25
CA ILE A 12 -40.69 -27.65 -18.84
C ILE A 12 -39.86 -26.37 -18.75
N ALA A 13 -39.68 -25.86 -17.53
CA ALA A 13 -38.72 -24.81 -17.24
C ALA A 13 -37.31 -25.37 -17.38
N ILE A 14 -36.69 -25.18 -18.54
CA ILE A 14 -35.27 -25.46 -18.76
C ILE A 14 -34.48 -24.38 -17.98
N ALA A 15 -34.06 -24.72 -16.76
CA ALA A 15 -33.07 -23.94 -16.04
C ALA A 15 -31.74 -24.07 -16.80
N PHE A 16 -31.42 -23.09 -17.64
CA PHE A 16 -30.07 -22.89 -18.16
C PHE A 16 -29.16 -22.59 -16.98
N THR A 17 -28.57 -23.64 -16.41
CA THR A 17 -27.38 -23.51 -15.57
C THR A 17 -26.23 -23.17 -16.52
N ALA A 18 -26.01 -21.87 -16.74
CA ALA A 18 -24.82 -21.40 -17.43
C ALA A 18 -23.60 -21.96 -16.70
N CYS A 19 -22.84 -22.84 -17.36
CA CYS A 19 -21.55 -23.30 -16.85
C CYS A 19 -20.67 -22.07 -16.61
N LYS A 20 -20.40 -21.78 -15.34
CA LYS A 20 -19.50 -20.69 -14.95
C LYS A 20 -18.11 -20.96 -15.56
N PRO A 21 -17.55 -20.03 -16.34
CA PRO A 21 -16.21 -20.21 -16.91
C PRO A 21 -15.17 -20.20 -15.79
N LYS A 22 -14.75 -21.40 -15.36
CA LYS A 22 -13.74 -21.60 -14.30
C LYS A 22 -12.35 -21.09 -14.68
N ASP A 23 -12.12 -20.74 -15.94
CA ASP A 23 -10.85 -20.27 -16.51
C ASP A 23 -10.75 -18.74 -16.59
N SER A 24 -11.72 -18.02 -16.03
CA SER A 24 -11.77 -16.55 -15.98
C SER A 24 -12.40 -16.08 -14.67
N PHE A 25 -12.17 -14.83 -14.29
CA PHE A 25 -12.90 -14.13 -13.25
C PHE A 25 -13.74 -13.02 -13.87
N THR A 26 -14.83 -12.67 -13.19
CA THR A 26 -15.72 -11.59 -13.59
C THR A 26 -15.76 -10.51 -12.52
N ILE A 27 -15.81 -9.25 -12.95
CA ILE A 27 -16.14 -8.10 -12.11
C ILE A 27 -17.38 -7.46 -12.70
N ASP A 28 -18.50 -7.54 -11.98
CA ASP A 28 -19.74 -6.85 -12.27
C ASP A 28 -19.84 -5.66 -11.30
N GLY A 29 -19.91 -4.43 -11.80
CA GLY A 29 -19.90 -3.26 -10.92
C GLY A 29 -20.94 -2.20 -11.24
N THR A 30 -21.30 -1.44 -10.22
CA THR A 30 -22.27 -0.34 -10.28
C THR A 30 -21.71 0.90 -9.58
N PHE A 31 -21.64 2.01 -10.30
CA PHE A 31 -21.27 3.32 -9.77
C PHE A 31 -22.48 4.25 -9.71
N GLN A 32 -22.80 4.70 -8.50
CA GLN A 32 -23.79 5.75 -8.28
C GLN A 32 -23.15 7.12 -8.45
N ASN A 33 -23.95 8.10 -8.88
CA ASN A 33 -23.54 9.49 -9.08
C ASN A 33 -22.23 9.68 -9.89
N PRO A 34 -22.07 9.06 -11.07
CA PRO A 34 -20.79 9.10 -11.79
C PRO A 34 -20.43 10.46 -12.40
N GLY A 35 -21.31 11.46 -12.30
CA GLY A 35 -21.09 12.78 -12.89
C GLY A 35 -20.86 12.69 -14.40
N THR A 36 -19.76 13.27 -14.87
CA THR A 36 -19.35 13.25 -16.27
C THR A 36 -18.51 12.02 -16.64
N GLU A 37 -18.10 11.20 -15.67
CA GLU A 37 -17.24 10.06 -15.91
C GLU A 37 -18.00 8.95 -16.65
N LYS A 38 -17.41 8.46 -17.74
CA LYS A 38 -18.02 7.43 -18.60
C LYS A 38 -17.13 6.21 -18.83
N LYS A 39 -15.85 6.30 -18.50
CA LYS A 39 -14.87 5.25 -18.80
C LYS A 39 -14.33 4.65 -17.52
N VAL A 40 -14.40 3.33 -17.45
CA VAL A 40 -13.89 2.53 -16.35
C VAL A 40 -12.65 1.79 -16.85
N PHE A 41 -11.58 1.83 -16.08
CA PHE A 41 -10.34 1.13 -16.37
C PHE A 41 -10.13 -0.02 -15.38
N LEU A 42 -9.57 -1.12 -15.86
CA LEU A 42 -9.08 -2.19 -15.03
C LEU A 42 -7.56 -2.21 -15.09
N TYR A 43 -6.93 -2.18 -13.92
CA TYR A 43 -5.51 -2.33 -13.74
C TYR A 43 -5.21 -3.70 -13.12
N GLY A 44 -4.09 -4.29 -13.53
CA GLY A 44 -3.55 -5.52 -12.93
C GLY A 44 -2.04 -5.40 -12.73
N MET A 45 -1.50 -6.29 -11.91
CA MET A 45 -0.06 -6.32 -11.62
C MET A 45 0.75 -6.87 -12.79
N GLN A 46 1.80 -6.14 -13.19
CA GLN A 46 2.87 -6.59 -14.07
C GLN A 46 4.20 -6.12 -13.50
N SER A 47 5.12 -7.05 -13.22
CA SER A 47 6.46 -6.74 -12.68
C SER A 47 6.43 -5.81 -11.46
N SER A 48 5.51 -6.07 -10.53
CA SER A 48 5.28 -5.26 -9.32
C SER A 48 4.76 -3.83 -9.57
N GLN A 49 4.25 -3.54 -10.77
CA GLN A 49 3.59 -2.28 -11.11
C GLN A 49 2.14 -2.53 -11.54
N MET A 50 1.24 -1.65 -11.11
CA MET A 50 -0.14 -1.65 -11.60
C MET A 50 -0.20 -0.98 -12.97
N VAL A 51 -0.66 -1.71 -13.97
CA VAL A 51 -0.79 -1.21 -15.35
C VAL A 51 -2.21 -1.42 -15.86
N ALA A 52 -2.69 -0.49 -16.69
CA ALA A 52 -4.02 -0.61 -17.30
C ALA A 52 -4.01 -1.81 -18.25
N ILE A 53 -4.86 -2.79 -17.96
CA ILE A 53 -4.97 -4.03 -18.73
C ILE A 53 -6.26 -4.08 -19.54
N ASP A 54 -7.28 -3.31 -19.15
CA ASP A 54 -8.59 -3.26 -19.81
C ASP A 54 -9.29 -1.91 -19.61
N SER A 55 -10.33 -1.67 -20.40
CA SER A 55 -11.27 -0.59 -20.15
C SER A 55 -12.65 -0.89 -20.75
N THR A 56 -13.70 -0.39 -20.11
CA THR A 56 -15.07 -0.43 -20.64
C THR A 56 -15.76 0.90 -20.42
N ASN A 57 -16.87 1.12 -21.13
CA ASN A 57 -17.76 2.24 -20.87
C ASN A 57 -18.77 1.86 -19.79
N LEU A 58 -19.15 2.86 -19.00
CA LEU A 58 -20.22 2.79 -18.03
C LEU A 58 -21.57 2.86 -18.75
N SER A 59 -22.52 2.01 -18.39
CA SER A 59 -23.88 2.07 -18.92
C SER A 59 -24.60 3.34 -18.46
N GLU A 60 -25.75 3.65 -19.06
CA GLU A 60 -26.61 4.76 -18.62
C GLU A 60 -27.06 4.61 -17.15
N LYS A 61 -27.11 3.37 -16.65
CA LYS A 61 -27.47 3.04 -15.26
C LYS A 61 -26.28 3.02 -14.31
N GLY A 62 -25.08 3.33 -14.79
CA GLY A 62 -23.87 3.27 -13.96
C GLY A 62 -23.24 1.88 -13.86
N GLU A 63 -23.58 0.95 -14.76
CA GLU A 63 -23.13 -0.45 -14.68
C GLU A 63 -21.92 -0.70 -15.58
N PHE A 64 -21.00 -1.59 -15.17
CA PHE A 64 -19.86 -2.03 -15.97
C PHE A 64 -19.55 -3.52 -15.73
N LYS A 65 -18.83 -4.13 -16.67
CA LYS A 65 -18.40 -5.54 -16.56
C LYS A 65 -16.99 -5.74 -17.11
N PHE A 66 -16.18 -6.51 -16.41
CA PHE A 66 -14.92 -7.07 -16.89
C PHE A 66 -14.96 -8.60 -16.81
N ILE A 67 -14.37 -9.27 -17.80
CA ILE A 67 -14.13 -10.71 -17.80
C ILE A 67 -12.66 -10.92 -18.16
N ARG A 68 -11.89 -11.51 -17.26
CA ARG A 68 -10.43 -11.61 -17.39
C ARG A 68 -9.89 -12.94 -16.94
N LYS A 69 -8.70 -13.27 -17.42
CA LYS A 69 -7.93 -14.43 -16.97
C LYS A 69 -6.74 -13.95 -16.17
N THR A 70 -6.41 -14.71 -15.12
CA THR A 70 -5.19 -14.53 -14.34
C THR A 70 -4.53 -15.88 -14.09
N PRO A 71 -3.19 -16.00 -14.13
CA PRO A 71 -2.50 -17.26 -13.87
C PRO A 71 -2.63 -17.72 -12.41
N SER A 72 -2.81 -16.77 -11.48
CA SER A 72 -2.93 -17.01 -10.05
C SER A 72 -3.84 -15.98 -9.40
N VAL A 73 -4.14 -16.14 -8.10
CA VAL A 73 -4.75 -15.07 -7.32
C VAL A 73 -3.83 -13.85 -7.29
N ASP A 74 -4.36 -12.66 -7.58
CA ASP A 74 -3.55 -11.44 -7.65
C ASP A 74 -4.37 -10.17 -7.39
N PHE A 75 -3.68 -9.03 -7.29
CA PHE A 75 -4.25 -7.71 -7.09
C PHE A 75 -4.74 -7.08 -8.40
N PHE A 76 -5.92 -6.47 -8.32
CA PHE A 76 -6.52 -5.69 -9.38
C PHE A 76 -7.01 -4.36 -8.83
N ARG A 77 -7.19 -3.39 -9.71
CA ARG A 77 -7.76 -2.09 -9.37
C ARG A 77 -8.72 -1.62 -10.44
N VAL A 78 -9.94 -1.34 -10.05
CA VAL A 78 -10.92 -0.65 -10.90
C VAL A 78 -10.78 0.85 -10.67
N SER A 79 -10.74 1.63 -11.75
CA SER A 79 -10.60 3.08 -11.68
C SER A 79 -11.61 3.79 -12.58
N ILE A 80 -12.13 4.92 -12.10
CA ILE A 80 -13.00 5.83 -12.83
C ILE A 80 -12.76 7.27 -12.35
N GLY A 81 -12.38 8.17 -13.25
CA GLY A 81 -11.90 9.51 -12.88
C GLY A 81 -10.74 9.43 -11.88
N ASN A 82 -10.92 10.05 -10.71
CA ASN A 82 -9.94 10.01 -9.60
C ASN A 82 -10.23 8.92 -8.55
N HIS A 83 -11.24 8.08 -8.76
CA HIS A 83 -11.61 7.02 -7.83
C HIS A 83 -10.90 5.71 -8.19
N GLU A 84 -10.41 5.02 -7.17
CA GLU A 84 -9.70 3.75 -7.30
C GLU A 84 -10.20 2.73 -6.27
N PHE A 85 -10.52 1.53 -6.74
CA PHE A 85 -11.07 0.45 -5.92
C PHE A 85 -10.19 -0.79 -6.04
N MET A 86 -9.55 -1.18 -4.94
CA MET A 86 -8.66 -2.34 -4.89
C MET A 86 -9.46 -3.64 -4.75
N LEU A 87 -9.02 -4.67 -5.47
CA LEU A 87 -9.65 -5.98 -5.52
C LEU A 87 -8.58 -7.07 -5.49
N ILE A 88 -8.94 -8.25 -5.00
CA ILE A 88 -8.17 -9.49 -5.17
C ILE A 88 -9.05 -10.46 -5.95
N ALA A 89 -8.52 -11.04 -7.02
CA ALA A 89 -9.28 -11.95 -7.87
C ALA A 89 -8.45 -13.15 -8.32
N LYS A 90 -9.12 -14.28 -8.51
CA LYS A 90 -8.62 -15.48 -9.20
C LYS A 90 -9.67 -16.01 -10.17
N ASN A 91 -9.25 -16.79 -11.17
CA ASN A 91 -10.20 -17.45 -12.06
C ASN A 91 -11.23 -18.28 -11.27
N GLY A 92 -12.50 -18.16 -11.65
CA GLY A 92 -13.66 -18.71 -10.96
C GLY A 92 -14.40 -17.70 -10.07
N ASP A 93 -13.81 -16.55 -9.75
CA ASP A 93 -14.46 -15.52 -8.94
C ASP A 93 -15.52 -14.74 -9.73
N GLU A 94 -16.62 -14.39 -9.06
CA GLU A 94 -17.71 -13.55 -9.56
C GLU A 94 -17.87 -12.34 -8.64
N ILE A 95 -17.07 -11.32 -8.88
CA ILE A 95 -16.95 -10.16 -7.99
C ILE A 95 -18.05 -9.16 -8.30
N LYS A 96 -18.75 -8.70 -7.27
CA LYS A 96 -19.66 -7.55 -7.34
C LYS A 96 -19.01 -6.34 -6.69
N LEU A 97 -19.03 -5.20 -7.37
CA LEU A 97 -18.48 -3.92 -6.87
C LEU A 97 -19.57 -2.84 -6.88
N GLU A 98 -19.79 -2.19 -5.74
CA GLU A 98 -20.72 -1.07 -5.63
C GLU A 98 -20.03 0.11 -4.94
N ALA A 99 -20.09 1.29 -5.54
CA ALA A 99 -19.59 2.52 -4.94
C ALA A 99 -20.43 3.73 -5.34
N ASP A 100 -20.46 4.75 -4.48
CA ASP A 100 -21.00 6.06 -4.76
C ASP A 100 -19.85 7.03 -5.02
N LEU A 101 -19.75 7.57 -6.24
CA LEU A 101 -18.66 8.47 -6.62
C LEU A 101 -18.83 9.88 -6.05
N ALA A 102 -19.95 10.18 -5.37
CA ALA A 102 -20.11 11.38 -4.58
C ALA A 102 -19.66 11.22 -3.12
N ASP A 103 -19.35 10.00 -2.66
CA ASP A 103 -18.92 9.74 -1.29
C ASP A 103 -17.46 10.16 -1.06
N LYS A 104 -17.26 11.17 -0.21
CA LYS A 104 -15.94 11.72 0.14
C LYS A 104 -15.06 10.75 0.93
N THR A 105 -15.65 9.74 1.57
CA THR A 105 -14.91 8.70 2.27
C THR A 105 -14.32 7.65 1.33
N MET A 106 -14.70 7.69 0.04
CA MET A 106 -14.34 6.70 -0.99
C MET A 106 -14.71 5.26 -0.58
N ALA A 107 -15.76 5.12 0.23
CA ALA A 107 -16.26 3.83 0.65
C ALA A 107 -16.83 3.05 -0.53
N TYR A 108 -16.56 1.74 -0.55
CA TYR A 108 -17.08 0.84 -1.56
C TYR A 108 -17.40 -0.53 -0.95
N LYS A 109 -18.35 -1.22 -1.55
CA LYS A 109 -18.78 -2.57 -1.19
C LYS A 109 -18.31 -3.55 -2.24
N ILE A 110 -17.82 -4.68 -1.79
CA ILE A 110 -17.36 -5.77 -2.65
C ILE A 110 -17.84 -7.11 -2.10
N SER A 111 -18.23 -8.03 -2.98
CA SER A 111 -18.68 -9.37 -2.59
C SER A 111 -18.48 -10.39 -3.70
N GLY A 112 -18.75 -11.68 -3.43
CA GLY A 112 -18.79 -12.73 -4.45
C GLY A 112 -17.49 -13.52 -4.66
N ALA A 113 -16.49 -13.32 -3.79
CA ALA A 113 -15.29 -14.15 -3.70
C ALA A 113 -14.71 -14.14 -2.26
N ASN A 114 -14.05 -15.23 -1.85
CA ASN A 114 -13.55 -15.38 -0.47
C ASN A 114 -12.54 -14.31 -0.06
N GLU A 115 -11.56 -13.98 -0.92
CA GLU A 115 -10.60 -12.89 -0.63
C GLU A 115 -11.29 -11.51 -0.65
N VAL A 116 -12.37 -11.37 -1.42
CA VAL A 116 -13.16 -10.15 -1.51
C VAL A 116 -13.98 -9.91 -0.23
N GLU A 117 -14.51 -10.96 0.40
CA GLU A 117 -15.19 -10.85 1.70
C GLU A 117 -14.24 -10.36 2.78
N LYS A 118 -12.99 -10.83 2.79
CA LYS A 118 -11.95 -10.36 3.71
C LYS A 118 -11.58 -8.90 3.44
N LEU A 119 -11.43 -8.51 2.18
CA LEU A 119 -11.24 -7.11 1.84
C LEU A 119 -12.43 -6.22 2.25
N SER A 120 -13.66 -6.74 2.26
CA SER A 120 -14.83 -6.00 2.76
C SER A 120 -14.73 -5.68 4.25
N GLU A 121 -14.20 -6.60 5.07
CA GLU A 121 -13.89 -6.35 6.48
C GLU A 121 -12.83 -5.25 6.62
N LEU A 122 -11.72 -5.36 5.89
CA LEU A 122 -10.66 -4.34 5.89
C LEU A 122 -11.17 -2.96 5.42
N ASN A 123 -12.03 -2.93 4.39
CA ASN A 123 -12.67 -1.71 3.91
C ASN A 123 -13.55 -1.10 5.01
N THR A 124 -14.26 -1.91 5.79
CA THR A 124 -15.05 -1.42 6.92
C THR A 124 -14.18 -0.72 7.96
N ILE A 125 -13.04 -1.32 8.33
CA ILE A 125 -12.05 -0.72 9.24
C ILE A 125 -11.59 0.65 8.70
N ARG A 126 -11.22 0.70 7.41
CA ARG A 126 -10.74 1.93 6.75
C ARG A 126 -11.82 3.00 6.63
N ASN A 127 -13.04 2.62 6.29
CA ASN A 127 -14.17 3.54 6.15
C ASN A 127 -14.53 4.18 7.49
N ASN A 128 -14.44 3.42 8.59
CA ASN A 128 -14.66 3.96 9.93
C ASN A 128 -13.59 5.01 10.30
N PHE A 129 -12.32 4.72 10.01
CA PHE A 129 -11.24 5.69 10.17
C PHE A 129 -11.45 6.93 9.29
N ALA A 130 -11.80 6.75 8.01
CA ALA A 130 -12.06 7.86 7.08
C ALA A 130 -13.16 8.79 7.61
N LYS A 131 -14.26 8.25 8.15
CA LYS A 131 -15.34 9.03 8.77
C LYS A 131 -14.87 9.81 10.01
N GLN A 132 -14.01 9.21 10.84
CA GLN A 132 -13.43 9.90 12.00
C GLN A 132 -12.56 11.08 11.56
N VAL A 133 -11.74 10.88 10.53
CA VAL A 133 -10.87 11.92 9.96
C VAL A 133 -11.68 13.00 9.26
N GLU A 134 -12.72 12.66 8.49
CA GLU A 134 -13.60 13.64 7.84
C GLU A 134 -14.25 14.56 8.87
N LYS A 135 -14.77 13.99 9.97
CA LYS A 135 -15.32 14.78 11.07
C LYS A 135 -14.26 15.69 11.69
N LEU A 136 -13.07 15.16 11.96
CA LEU A 136 -11.96 15.94 12.53
C LEU A 136 -11.54 17.09 11.60
N GLN A 137 -11.51 16.84 10.30
CA GLN A 137 -11.20 17.84 9.28
C GLN A 137 -12.27 18.93 9.23
N ALA A 138 -13.55 18.57 9.27
CA ALA A 138 -14.64 19.54 9.33
C ALA A 138 -14.56 20.41 10.61
N ASP A 139 -14.24 19.80 11.75
CA ASP A 139 -14.02 20.52 13.01
C ASP A 139 -12.82 21.48 12.91
N PHE A 140 -11.73 21.05 12.26
CA PHE A 140 -10.55 21.89 11.99
C PHE A 140 -10.91 23.09 11.13
N GLU A 141 -11.62 22.88 10.01
CA GLU A 141 -12.05 23.93 9.09
C GLU A 141 -12.95 24.96 9.78
N ASN A 142 -13.91 24.50 10.59
CA ASN A 142 -14.79 25.38 11.37
C ASN A 142 -14.01 26.24 12.39
N LYS A 143 -13.03 25.64 13.10
CA LYS A 143 -12.18 26.38 14.03
C LYS A 143 -11.30 27.41 13.31
N VAL A 144 -10.71 27.05 12.17
CA VAL A 144 -9.86 27.95 11.39
C VAL A 144 -10.67 29.09 10.77
N ALA A 145 -11.90 28.84 10.34
CA ALA A 145 -12.79 29.89 9.82
C ALA A 145 -13.13 30.95 10.89
N THR A 146 -13.23 30.55 12.17
CA THR A 146 -13.52 31.46 13.28
C THR A 146 -12.26 32.09 13.89
N GLN A 147 -11.09 31.47 13.73
CA GLN A 147 -9.80 31.92 14.29
C GLN A 147 -8.63 31.71 13.32
N PRO A 148 -8.60 32.40 12.16
CA PRO A 148 -7.62 32.13 11.11
C PRO A 148 -6.16 32.33 11.54
N GLN A 149 -5.91 33.26 12.46
CA GLN A 149 -4.59 33.52 13.05
C GLN A 149 -4.07 32.38 13.93
N ASN A 150 -4.96 31.51 14.44
CA ASN A 150 -4.60 30.42 15.34
C ASN A 150 -4.42 29.07 14.62
N ARG A 151 -4.38 29.05 13.29
CA ARG A 151 -4.35 27.81 12.48
C ARG A 151 -3.29 26.80 12.95
N ALA A 152 -2.06 27.26 13.24
CA ALA A 152 -0.98 26.39 13.70
C ALA A 152 -1.25 25.78 15.07
N THR A 153 -1.76 26.59 16.02
CA THR A 153 -2.14 26.12 17.36
C THR A 153 -3.28 25.11 17.29
N ILE A 154 -4.31 25.39 16.47
CA ILE A 154 -5.44 24.47 16.26
C ILE A 154 -4.96 23.13 15.71
N LEU A 155 -3.99 23.15 14.78
CA LEU A 155 -3.39 21.93 14.25
C LEU A 155 -2.68 21.11 15.34
N GLU A 156 -1.85 21.75 16.16
CA GLU A 156 -1.14 21.07 17.27
C GLU A 156 -2.10 20.52 18.33
N GLU A 157 -3.20 21.23 18.63
CA GLU A 157 -4.23 20.75 19.56
C GLU A 157 -4.97 19.51 19.05
N MET A 158 -5.16 19.39 17.73
CA MET A 158 -5.92 18.29 17.11
C MET A 158 -5.04 17.08 16.77
N LYS A 159 -3.71 17.26 16.72
CA LYS A 159 -2.74 16.22 16.42
C LYS A 159 -2.86 14.98 17.32
N PRO A 160 -2.98 15.07 18.67
CA PRO A 160 -3.14 13.88 19.51
C PRO A 160 -4.40 13.06 19.20
N GLN A 161 -5.49 13.73 18.79
CA GLN A 161 -6.73 13.06 18.40
C GLN A 161 -6.55 12.31 17.08
N TYR A 162 -5.89 12.92 16.10
CA TYR A 162 -5.54 12.26 14.84
C TYR A 162 -4.61 11.05 15.05
N GLU A 163 -3.56 11.21 15.88
CA GLU A 163 -2.64 10.12 16.25
C GLU A 163 -3.37 8.96 16.93
N SER A 164 -4.36 9.25 17.79
CA SER A 164 -5.22 8.22 18.40
C SER A 164 -6.02 7.44 17.35
N TYR A 165 -6.57 8.10 16.34
CA TYR A 165 -7.27 7.43 15.24
C TYR A 165 -6.34 6.55 14.41
N ILE A 166 -5.14 7.03 14.08
CA ILE A 166 -4.11 6.23 13.39
C ILE A 166 -3.73 4.99 14.22
N LYS A 167 -3.51 5.16 15.52
CA LYS A 167 -3.19 4.04 16.42
C LYS A 167 -4.32 2.99 16.45
N GLN A 168 -5.57 3.42 16.50
CA GLN A 168 -6.74 2.53 16.46
C GLN A 168 -6.84 1.80 15.12
N LEU A 169 -6.60 2.50 14.00
CA LEU A 169 -6.55 1.91 12.66
C LEU A 169 -5.47 0.83 12.59
N ASN A 170 -4.23 1.16 12.97
CA ASN A 170 -3.10 0.24 12.90
C ASN A 170 -3.30 -0.99 13.80
N THR A 171 -3.90 -0.81 14.99
CA THR A 171 -4.26 -1.94 15.87
C THR A 171 -5.27 -2.88 15.20
N GLN A 172 -6.27 -2.32 14.52
CA GLN A 172 -7.25 -3.12 13.78
C GLN A 172 -6.64 -3.79 12.54
N ILE A 173 -5.72 -3.14 11.84
CA ILE A 173 -4.99 -3.72 10.71
C ILE A 173 -4.15 -4.93 11.18
N LEU A 174 -3.40 -4.79 12.27
CA LEU A 174 -2.60 -5.89 12.83
C LEU A 174 -3.48 -7.07 13.25
N LYS A 175 -4.61 -6.78 13.90
CA LYS A 175 -5.60 -7.81 14.27
C LYS A 175 -6.17 -8.50 13.03
N PHE A 176 -6.62 -7.73 12.05
CA PHE A 176 -7.18 -8.25 10.80
C PHE A 176 -6.17 -9.16 10.08
N ALA A 177 -4.92 -8.74 9.99
CA ALA A 177 -3.86 -9.53 9.35
C ALA A 177 -3.60 -10.85 10.10
N ALA A 178 -3.61 -10.83 11.43
CA ALA A 178 -3.47 -12.02 12.25
C ALA A 178 -4.65 -13.00 12.09
N ASP A 179 -5.89 -12.48 12.06
CA ASP A 179 -7.11 -13.28 11.90
C ASP A 179 -7.24 -13.86 10.48
N ASN A 180 -6.64 -13.21 9.49
CA ASN A 180 -6.70 -13.58 8.07
C ASN A 180 -5.37 -14.09 7.51
N LYS A 181 -4.51 -14.66 8.35
CA LYS A 181 -3.17 -15.12 7.99
C LYS A 181 -3.14 -15.96 6.70
N GLY A 182 -2.09 -15.80 5.89
CA GLY A 182 -1.85 -16.59 4.68
C GLY A 182 -2.68 -16.17 3.47
N THR A 183 -3.28 -14.98 3.52
CA THR A 183 -4.14 -14.44 2.46
C THR A 183 -3.54 -13.20 1.83
N LEU A 184 -3.88 -12.93 0.56
CA LEU A 184 -3.48 -11.67 -0.06
C LEU A 184 -4.17 -10.47 0.61
N ALA A 185 -5.36 -10.64 1.19
CA ALA A 185 -6.01 -9.61 1.99
C ALA A 185 -5.17 -9.23 3.23
N SER A 186 -4.64 -10.21 3.97
CA SER A 186 -3.76 -9.95 5.12
C SER A 186 -2.46 -9.25 4.71
N PHE A 187 -1.86 -9.69 3.59
CA PHE A 187 -0.68 -9.03 3.03
C PHE A 187 -0.97 -7.58 2.66
N TYR A 188 -2.07 -7.33 1.96
CA TYR A 188 -2.48 -5.98 1.58
C TYR A 188 -2.66 -5.09 2.81
N ALA A 189 -3.34 -5.59 3.85
CA ALA A 189 -3.52 -4.87 5.10
C ALA A 189 -2.17 -4.52 5.75
N MET A 190 -1.26 -5.48 5.91
CA MET A 190 0.06 -5.24 6.48
C MET A 190 0.87 -4.23 5.67
N ASN A 191 0.77 -4.27 4.34
CA ASN A 191 1.49 -3.34 3.47
C ASN A 191 0.98 -1.89 3.54
N THR A 192 -0.15 -1.63 4.21
CA THR A 192 -0.60 -0.26 4.51
C THR A 192 0.04 0.37 5.74
N LEU A 193 0.72 -0.43 6.58
CA LEU A 193 1.41 0.06 7.77
C LEU A 193 2.71 0.79 7.39
N SER A 194 3.05 1.81 8.19
CA SER A 194 4.33 2.52 8.07
C SER A 194 5.50 1.57 8.35
N PRO A 195 6.42 1.33 7.39
CA PRO A 195 7.57 0.46 7.63
C PRO A 195 8.48 0.94 8.76
N GLN A 196 8.56 2.25 8.97
CA GLN A 196 9.38 2.86 10.02
C GLN A 196 8.83 2.56 11.42
N GLU A 197 7.51 2.48 11.57
CA GLU A 197 6.85 2.26 12.87
C GLU A 197 6.64 0.77 13.16
N PHE A 198 6.37 -0.03 12.12
CA PHE A 198 5.96 -1.44 12.23
C PHE A 198 7.00 -2.41 11.67
N GLU A 199 8.28 -2.03 11.68
CA GLU A 199 9.37 -2.83 11.10
C GLU A 199 9.37 -4.27 11.63
N ALA A 200 9.27 -4.44 12.96
CA ALA A 200 9.33 -5.74 13.60
C ALA A 200 8.13 -6.63 13.21
N GLU A 201 6.93 -6.05 13.18
CA GLU A 201 5.70 -6.72 12.77
C GLU A 201 5.73 -7.13 11.30
N LEU A 202 6.24 -6.27 10.42
CA LEU A 202 6.36 -6.55 8.99
C LEU A 202 7.40 -7.64 8.70
N VAL A 203 8.55 -7.60 9.37
CA VAL A 203 9.58 -8.65 9.25
C VAL A 203 9.05 -9.99 9.75
N LYS A 204 8.37 -9.99 10.91
CA LYS A 204 7.73 -11.21 11.44
C LYS A 204 6.66 -11.75 10.49
N PHE A 205 5.81 -10.88 9.95
CA PHE A 205 4.78 -11.25 9.00
C PHE A 205 5.36 -11.86 7.73
N ALA A 206 6.45 -11.29 7.19
CA ALA A 206 7.15 -11.87 6.03
C ALA A 206 7.65 -13.29 6.29
N ASP A 207 8.21 -13.56 7.47
CA ASP A 207 8.63 -14.91 7.86
C ASP A 207 7.46 -15.90 7.94
N GLU A 208 6.29 -15.40 8.34
CA GLU A 208 5.07 -16.19 8.48
C GLU A 208 4.41 -16.52 7.13
N VAL A 209 4.40 -15.58 6.19
CA VAL A 209 3.66 -15.74 4.92
C VAL A 209 4.49 -16.24 3.75
N LYS A 210 5.84 -16.25 3.85
CA LYS A 210 6.74 -16.69 2.77
C LYS A 210 6.43 -18.09 2.23
N ASP A 211 5.89 -18.95 3.07
CA ASP A 211 5.53 -20.32 2.70
C ASP A 211 4.05 -20.50 2.36
N GLU A 212 3.19 -19.58 2.80
CA GLU A 212 1.73 -19.65 2.66
C GLU A 212 1.26 -19.02 1.34
N ILE A 213 1.91 -17.94 0.87
CA ILE A 213 1.51 -17.18 -0.32
C ILE A 213 2.62 -17.21 -1.39
N LYS A 214 2.96 -18.41 -1.88
CA LYS A 214 4.01 -18.59 -2.90
C LYS A 214 3.53 -18.22 -4.30
N GLY A 215 4.44 -17.66 -5.11
CA GLY A 215 4.23 -17.43 -6.53
C GLY A 215 3.46 -16.15 -6.86
N ASN A 216 3.13 -15.33 -5.85
CA ASN A 216 2.69 -13.96 -6.07
C ASN A 216 3.92 -13.04 -6.06
N ALA A 217 4.21 -12.38 -7.19
CA ALA A 217 5.42 -11.59 -7.37
C ALA A 217 5.55 -10.43 -6.36
N THR A 218 4.43 -9.83 -5.95
CA THR A 218 4.40 -8.73 -4.99
C THR A 218 4.78 -9.22 -3.60
N VAL A 219 4.21 -10.36 -3.17
CA VAL A 219 4.55 -10.97 -1.88
C VAL A 219 5.99 -11.47 -1.87
N ASP A 220 6.44 -12.13 -2.94
CA ASP A 220 7.82 -12.60 -3.07
C ASP A 220 8.84 -11.46 -2.98
N THR A 221 8.52 -10.30 -3.58
CA THR A 221 9.36 -9.09 -3.49
C THR A 221 9.38 -8.55 -2.07
N PHE A 222 8.22 -8.45 -1.41
CA PHE A 222 8.12 -8.02 -0.02
C PHE A 222 8.92 -8.93 0.93
N VAL A 223 8.77 -10.25 0.80
CA VAL A 223 9.51 -11.22 1.63
C VAL A 223 11.01 -11.06 1.45
N LYS A 224 11.49 -10.85 0.22
CA LYS A 224 12.92 -10.58 -0.05
C LYS A 224 13.38 -9.28 0.61
N GLN A 225 12.60 -8.22 0.51
CA GLN A 225 12.92 -6.93 1.14
C GLN A 225 12.96 -7.04 2.67
N MET A 226 11.99 -7.72 3.27
CA MET A 226 11.95 -7.94 4.73
C MET A 226 13.09 -8.84 5.20
N ALA A 227 13.50 -9.82 4.41
CA ALA A 227 14.68 -10.63 4.71
C ALA A 227 15.97 -9.79 4.73
N LEU A 228 16.12 -8.82 3.81
CA LEU A 228 17.23 -7.87 3.84
C LEU A 228 17.16 -6.95 5.05
N LEU A 229 15.99 -6.38 5.32
CA LEU A 229 15.75 -5.49 6.46
C LEU A 229 16.07 -6.19 7.80
N LYS A 230 15.67 -7.46 7.92
CA LYS A 230 15.98 -8.32 9.07
C LYS A 230 17.48 -8.37 9.40
N THR A 231 18.36 -8.25 8.40
CA THR A 231 19.82 -8.29 8.62
C THR A 231 20.40 -6.98 9.17
N VAL A 232 19.65 -5.88 9.11
CA VAL A 232 20.11 -4.55 9.52
C VAL A 232 19.31 -3.96 10.68
N GLN A 233 18.46 -4.75 11.34
CA GLN A 233 17.67 -4.32 12.50
C GLN A 233 18.55 -4.01 13.71
N VAL A 234 18.00 -3.23 14.65
CA VAL A 234 18.65 -2.95 15.94
C VAL A 234 19.06 -4.26 16.63
N GLY A 235 20.34 -4.34 17.02
CA GLY A 235 20.93 -5.51 17.66
C GLY A 235 21.60 -6.51 16.69
N GLN A 236 21.39 -6.36 15.38
CA GLN A 236 22.13 -7.15 14.38
C GLN A 236 23.53 -6.59 14.14
N VAL A 237 24.43 -7.48 13.69
CA VAL A 237 25.76 -7.08 13.25
C VAL A 237 25.64 -6.31 11.95
N ALA A 238 26.13 -5.06 11.93
CA ALA A 238 26.12 -4.24 10.72
C ALA A 238 26.88 -4.95 9.57
N PRO A 239 26.31 -5.01 8.34
CA PRO A 239 26.97 -5.62 7.19
C PRO A 239 28.34 -5.01 6.92
N SER A 240 29.34 -5.85 6.70
CA SER A 240 30.68 -5.38 6.36
C SER A 240 30.72 -4.84 4.94
N PHE A 241 31.42 -3.72 4.75
CA PHE A 241 31.77 -3.19 3.44
C PHE A 241 33.14 -2.51 3.49
N THR A 242 33.74 -2.36 2.31
CA THR A 242 34.98 -1.61 2.09
C THR A 242 34.75 -0.65 0.93
N VAL A 243 35.09 0.61 1.13
CA VAL A 243 34.97 1.68 0.13
C VAL A 243 36.29 2.44 0.02
N SER A 244 36.44 3.24 -1.02
CA SER A 244 37.64 4.05 -1.24
C SER A 244 37.44 5.48 -0.75
N THR A 245 38.43 6.03 -0.06
CA THR A 245 38.50 7.45 0.29
C THR A 245 38.75 8.32 -0.95
N ALA A 246 38.72 9.64 -0.78
CA ALA A 246 39.00 10.60 -1.85
C ALA A 246 40.38 10.37 -2.50
N ASP A 247 41.40 10.06 -1.68
CA ASP A 247 42.76 9.72 -2.10
C ASP A 247 42.94 8.25 -2.53
N GLY A 248 41.85 7.47 -2.59
CA GLY A 248 41.85 6.10 -3.11
C GLY A 248 42.31 5.03 -2.13
N LYS A 249 42.48 5.37 -0.85
CA LYS A 249 42.78 4.38 0.19
C LYS A 249 41.53 3.58 0.55
N PRO A 250 41.65 2.26 0.75
CA PRO A 250 40.53 1.47 1.24
C PRO A 250 40.22 1.82 2.69
N VAL A 251 38.94 1.93 3.01
CA VAL A 251 38.40 2.07 4.38
C VAL A 251 37.25 1.08 4.52
N SER A 252 37.28 0.29 5.59
CA SER A 252 36.27 -0.71 5.90
C SER A 252 35.48 -0.34 7.14
N LEU A 253 34.20 -0.72 7.21
CA LEU A 253 33.38 -0.49 8.41
C LEU A 253 34.01 -1.14 9.66
N SER A 254 34.70 -2.28 9.48
CA SER A 254 35.42 -2.98 10.55
C SER A 254 36.53 -2.15 11.21
N ASP A 255 37.08 -1.16 10.50
CA ASP A 255 38.17 -0.32 10.99
C ASP A 255 37.69 0.60 12.14
N TYR A 256 36.36 0.75 12.28
CA TYR A 256 35.72 1.54 13.32
C TYR A 256 35.19 0.68 14.49
N LYS A 257 35.45 -0.64 14.51
CA LYS A 257 35.00 -1.51 15.61
C LYS A 257 35.45 -0.96 16.97
N GLY A 258 34.52 -0.93 17.92
CA GLY A 258 34.73 -0.39 19.26
C GLY A 258 34.33 1.08 19.43
N LYS A 259 33.98 1.79 18.34
CA LYS A 259 33.41 3.14 18.38
C LYS A 259 31.90 3.12 18.17
N TYR A 260 31.22 4.19 18.57
CA TYR A 260 29.91 4.54 18.02
C TYR A 260 30.12 5.19 16.65
N VAL A 261 29.45 4.68 15.61
CA VAL A 261 29.64 5.16 14.24
C VAL A 261 28.30 5.57 13.67
N LEU A 262 28.19 6.83 13.24
CA LEU A 262 27.11 7.25 12.36
C LEU A 262 27.54 7.00 10.91
N VAL A 263 26.82 6.14 10.20
CA VAL A 263 27.00 5.95 8.75
C VAL A 263 26.01 6.86 8.05
N ASP A 264 26.51 7.80 7.25
CA ASP A 264 25.72 8.82 6.57
C ASP A 264 25.79 8.61 5.05
N PHE A 265 24.71 8.10 4.46
CA PHE A 265 24.62 7.90 3.01
C PHE A 265 24.10 9.17 2.34
N TRP A 266 24.92 9.79 1.50
CA TRP A 266 24.61 11.07 0.87
C TRP A 266 25.07 11.11 -0.59
N ALA A 267 24.70 12.15 -1.32
CA ALA A 267 25.20 12.37 -2.68
C ALA A 267 25.32 13.85 -3.01
N SER A 268 26.19 14.19 -3.97
CA SER A 268 26.38 15.57 -4.44
C SER A 268 25.09 16.21 -4.96
N TRP A 269 24.23 15.41 -5.58
CA TRP A 269 22.95 15.77 -6.16
C TRP A 269 21.76 15.69 -5.18
N CYS A 270 21.97 15.18 -3.96
CA CYS A 270 20.91 15.12 -2.95
C CYS A 270 20.88 16.43 -2.14
N GLN A 271 20.05 17.39 -2.57
CA GLN A 271 19.92 18.69 -1.89
C GLN A 271 19.58 18.58 -0.39
N PRO A 272 18.59 17.77 0.05
CA PRO A 272 18.31 17.61 1.48
C PRO A 272 19.50 17.04 2.26
N CYS A 273 20.22 16.07 1.69
CA CYS A 273 21.42 15.52 2.32
C CYS A 273 22.49 16.61 2.51
N ARG A 274 22.76 17.41 1.47
CA ARG A 274 23.71 18.54 1.52
C ARG A 274 23.34 19.58 2.58
N GLN A 275 22.05 19.85 2.75
CA GLN A 275 21.55 20.77 3.77
C GLN A 275 21.73 20.22 5.20
N GLU A 276 21.79 18.90 5.37
CA GLU A 276 22.03 18.25 6.66
C GLU A 276 23.52 18.11 7.01
N ASN A 277 24.43 18.10 6.03
CA ASN A 277 25.88 18.03 6.25
C ASN A 277 26.42 19.00 7.33
N PRO A 278 26.00 20.29 7.41
CA PRO A 278 26.43 21.18 8.49
C PRO A 278 26.03 20.68 9.88
N ASN A 279 24.88 20.03 10.02
CA ASN A 279 24.44 19.43 11.28
C ASN A 279 25.23 18.17 11.62
N VAL A 280 25.55 17.33 10.62
CA VAL A 280 26.47 16.18 10.76
C VAL A 280 27.83 16.64 11.29
N VAL A 281 28.39 17.72 10.74
CA VAL A 281 29.65 18.33 11.22
C VAL A 281 29.53 18.85 12.66
N LYS A 282 28.41 19.48 13.02
CA LYS A 282 28.16 19.91 14.42
C LYS A 282 28.12 18.72 15.37
N VAL A 283 27.46 17.63 14.99
CA VAL A 283 27.39 16.38 15.77
C VAL A 283 28.78 15.79 15.95
N TYR A 284 29.57 15.66 14.87
CA TYR A 284 30.94 15.18 14.97
C TYR A 284 31.78 16.03 15.93
N ASN A 285 31.76 17.34 15.78
CA ASN A 285 32.55 18.22 16.65
C ASN A 285 32.13 18.13 18.12
N LYS A 286 30.85 17.90 18.41
CA LYS A 286 30.33 17.72 19.76
C LYS A 286 30.71 16.37 20.39
N TYR A 287 30.82 15.31 19.60
CA TYR A 287 30.95 13.93 20.11
C TYR A 287 32.27 13.23 19.77
N LYS A 288 33.14 13.76 18.92
CA LYS A 288 34.40 13.10 18.49
C LYS A 288 35.34 12.66 19.62
N THR A 289 35.28 13.31 20.78
CA THR A 289 36.06 12.92 21.98
C THR A 289 35.37 11.87 22.85
N LYS A 290 34.14 11.47 22.51
CA LYS A 290 33.29 10.53 23.24
C LYS A 290 33.16 9.19 22.51
N ASN A 291 34.27 8.73 21.93
CA ASN A 291 34.33 7.46 21.20
C ASN A 291 33.31 7.37 20.04
N PHE A 292 33.08 8.49 19.37
CA PHE A 292 32.13 8.62 18.26
C PHE A 292 32.83 9.05 16.99
N ASP A 293 32.43 8.47 15.87
CA ASP A 293 32.94 8.78 14.54
C ASP A 293 31.80 8.86 13.52
N ILE A 294 32.08 9.46 12.36
CA ILE A 294 31.13 9.53 11.25
C ILE A 294 31.80 9.00 9.99
N LEU A 295 31.11 8.07 9.31
CA LEU A 295 31.50 7.54 8.02
C LEU A 295 30.50 8.01 6.96
N GLY A 296 30.85 9.07 6.22
CA GLY A 296 30.06 9.57 5.10
C GLY A 296 30.29 8.74 3.84
N ILE A 297 29.25 8.06 3.36
CA ILE A 297 29.26 7.23 2.15
C ILE A 297 28.61 8.01 1.00
N SER A 298 29.40 8.36 0.00
CA SER A 298 28.86 8.96 -1.23
C SER A 298 28.19 7.90 -2.09
N LEU A 299 26.98 8.22 -2.56
CA LEU A 299 26.21 7.46 -3.56
C LEU A 299 26.42 8.01 -4.98
N ASP A 300 27.38 8.93 -5.17
CA ASP A 300 27.71 9.45 -6.49
C ASP A 300 28.38 8.36 -7.34
N THR A 301 27.92 8.21 -8.58
CA THR A 301 28.59 7.37 -9.57
C THR A 301 29.76 8.09 -10.24
N ASP A 302 29.77 9.43 -10.23
CA ASP A 302 30.88 10.26 -10.72
C ASP A 302 31.75 10.77 -9.57
N LYS A 303 33.01 10.29 -9.55
CA LYS A 303 34.01 10.70 -8.55
C LYS A 303 34.28 12.20 -8.59
N ALA A 304 34.26 12.84 -9.76
CA ALA A 304 34.54 14.27 -9.86
C ALA A 304 33.44 15.12 -9.19
N ALA A 305 32.17 14.74 -9.37
CA ALA A 305 31.04 15.37 -8.71
C ALA A 305 31.14 15.26 -7.17
N TRP A 306 31.44 14.06 -6.66
CA TRP A 306 31.68 13.87 -5.22
C TRP A 306 32.83 14.73 -4.70
N LEU A 307 33.98 14.72 -5.37
CA LEU A 307 35.14 15.51 -4.95
C LEU A 307 34.91 17.01 -5.03
N GLY A 308 34.11 17.48 -5.99
CA GLY A 308 33.64 18.86 -6.06
C GLY A 308 32.74 19.19 -4.88
N ALA A 309 31.81 18.30 -4.54
CA ALA A 309 30.84 18.49 -3.47
C ALA A 309 31.47 18.60 -2.09
N ILE A 310 32.52 17.85 -1.77
CA ILE A 310 33.20 17.91 -0.46
C ILE A 310 34.12 19.14 -0.30
N LYS A 311 34.40 19.87 -1.38
CA LYS A 311 35.22 21.09 -1.37
C LYS A 311 34.39 22.38 -1.25
N ALA A 312 33.11 22.30 -1.58
CA ALA A 312 32.16 23.42 -1.63
C ALA A 312 31.39 23.56 -0.31
#